data_AF-A0A183FXZ8-F1
#
_entry.id   AF-A0A183FXZ8-F1
#
_cell.length_a   1.000
_cell.length_b   1.000
_cell.length_c   1.000
_cell.angle_alpha   90.00
_cell.angle_beta   90.00
_cell.angle_gamma   90.00
#
_symmetry.space_group_name_H-M   'P 1'
#
loop_
_entity.id
_entity.type
_entity.pdbx_description
1 polymer ?
#
loop_
_entity_poly.entity_id
_entity_poly.type
_entity_poly.pdbx_seq_one_letter_code
_entity_poly.pdbx_strand_id
1 'polypeptide(L)'
;MESHPTLAETRVVVQGRQDRVVERVDQDRVVVPVCRDQGSKRSPERVVELMPGPGNREEFGSMEHGKASHRQGEDAIRQRIEFLQSLVDRMENDIRNFPHRKREYLSPYMGRMVRCMFCKVVGEHYSDSCPVVTDGDERFNIVLDENKCQYCLEGCNPDKECPYKKKECLYCKRVKGTAFESLIPNDNGHHNTLCNIPNKRHVARARLNDAKDELRELFRELSRITAAGRNNTNRLDELPAQNGREN
;
A
#
# COMPACT_ATOMS: atom_id res chain seq x y z
N MET A 1 56.41 -61.47 34.13
CA MET A 1 56.90 -60.40 33.25
C MET A 1 56.12 -60.58 31.96
N GLU A 2 55.15 -59.77 31.54
CA GLU A 2 54.80 -58.35 31.74
C GLU A 2 53.32 -58.23 31.29
N SER A 3 52.40 -57.85 32.18
CA SER A 3 51.74 -56.52 32.26
C SER A 3 50.88 -56.11 31.04
N HIS A 4 49.56 -56.02 31.27
CA HIS A 4 48.58 -55.29 30.44
C HIS A 4 49.00 -53.82 30.21
N PRO A 5 48.41 -53.10 29.20
CA PRO A 5 47.20 -52.35 29.54
C PRO A 5 46.12 -52.26 28.43
N THR A 6 44.90 -52.26 28.94
CA THR A 6 43.61 -51.77 28.44
C THR A 6 43.56 -50.23 28.39
N LEU A 7 42.46 -49.70 27.80
CA LEU A 7 41.95 -48.30 27.76
C LEU A 7 42.36 -47.51 26.49
N ALA A 8 41.52 -46.69 25.85
CA ALA A 8 40.32 -45.99 26.33
C ALA A 8 39.31 -45.71 25.18
N GLU A 9 38.02 -45.86 25.51
CA GLU A 9 36.91 -45.26 24.77
C GLU A 9 36.88 -43.76 25.03
N THR A 10 36.94 -42.93 23.99
CA THR A 10 36.76 -41.49 24.10
C THR A 10 35.27 -41.16 24.07
N ARG A 11 34.66 -41.09 25.26
CA ARG A 11 33.38 -40.40 25.48
C ARG A 11 33.60 -38.89 25.36
N VAL A 12 33.11 -38.28 24.30
CA VAL A 12 32.98 -36.81 24.22
C VAL A 12 31.69 -36.41 24.91
N VAL A 13 31.82 -35.91 26.14
CA VAL A 13 30.78 -35.21 26.88
C VAL A 13 30.83 -33.74 26.44
N VAL A 14 29.80 -33.26 25.75
CA VAL A 14 29.59 -31.81 25.59
C VAL A 14 28.49 -31.39 26.57
N GLN A 15 28.94 -30.87 27.71
CA GLN A 15 28.09 -30.13 28.65
C GLN A 15 27.69 -28.79 28.03
N GLY A 16 26.41 -28.45 28.21
CA GLY A 16 25.85 -27.16 27.81
C GLY A 16 26.24 -26.00 28.73
N ARG A 17 25.83 -24.82 28.27
CA ARG A 17 25.70 -23.47 28.88
C ARG A 17 25.99 -22.48 27.73
N GLN A 18 25.33 -21.36 27.53
CA GLN A 18 24.35 -20.62 28.31
C GLN A 18 23.74 -19.57 27.39
N ASP A 19 22.57 -19.11 27.80
CA ASP A 19 21.84 -17.94 27.34
C ASP A 19 22.72 -16.78 26.86
N ARG A 20 22.45 -16.31 25.63
CA ARG A 20 22.69 -14.91 25.26
C ARG A 20 21.40 -14.29 24.78
N VAL A 21 20.80 -13.56 25.70
CA VAL A 21 19.91 -12.43 25.47
C VAL A 21 20.58 -11.52 24.44
N VAL A 22 19.99 -11.41 23.25
CA VAL A 22 20.35 -10.34 22.31
C VAL A 22 19.27 -9.29 22.44
N GLU A 23 19.73 -8.10 22.82
CA GLU A 23 18.97 -6.90 23.09
C GLU A 23 18.06 -6.52 21.92
N ARG A 24 16.86 -6.07 22.28
CA ARG A 24 15.97 -5.32 21.38
C ARG A 24 16.69 -4.02 21.03
N VAL A 25 17.11 -3.89 19.77
CA VAL A 25 17.53 -2.60 19.21
C VAL A 25 16.32 -1.98 18.54
N ASP A 26 15.84 -0.89 19.15
CA ASP A 26 14.91 0.06 18.56
C ASP A 26 15.46 0.57 17.23
N GLN A 27 14.77 0.26 16.12
CA GLN A 27 15.00 0.87 14.81
C GLN A 27 13.82 1.78 14.44
N ASP A 28 13.49 2.71 15.34
CA ASP A 28 12.82 3.95 14.98
C ASP A 28 13.88 4.97 14.55
N ARG A 29 14.16 5.01 13.25
CA ARG A 29 14.63 6.22 12.55
C ARG A 29 14.63 6.03 11.04
N VAL A 30 13.44 6.17 10.47
CA VAL A 30 13.24 6.44 9.04
C VAL A 30 13.81 7.84 8.75
N VAL A 31 15.04 7.92 8.26
CA VAL A 31 15.59 9.16 7.69
C VAL A 31 15.14 9.20 6.22
N VAL A 32 14.00 9.88 5.99
CA VAL A 32 13.54 10.20 4.63
C VAL A 32 14.43 11.34 4.09
N PRO A 33 15.05 11.21 2.91
CA PRO A 33 15.70 12.35 2.27
C PRO A 33 14.64 13.33 1.77
N VAL A 34 14.60 14.51 2.38
CA VAL A 34 13.79 15.66 1.96
C VAL A 34 14.40 16.25 0.69
N CYS A 35 13.69 16.15 -0.43
CA CYS A 35 14.01 16.89 -1.64
C CYS A 35 13.82 18.39 -1.40
N ARG A 36 14.90 19.15 -1.57
CA ARG A 36 14.92 20.62 -1.54
C ARG A 36 14.07 21.18 -2.68
N ASP A 37 12.96 21.81 -2.31
CA ASP A 37 12.16 22.66 -3.18
C ASP A 37 12.92 23.97 -3.42
N GLN A 38 13.30 24.22 -4.67
CA GLN A 38 13.93 25.48 -5.08
C GLN A 38 12.83 26.40 -5.57
N GLY A 39 12.73 27.54 -4.89
CA GLY A 39 11.59 28.44 -4.99
C GLY A 39 11.44 29.15 -6.33
N SER A 40 10.24 29.68 -6.54
CA SER A 40 10.05 30.83 -7.40
C SER A 40 9.05 31.79 -6.78
N LYS A 41 9.59 32.94 -6.44
CA LYS A 41 8.93 34.11 -5.86
C LYS A 41 8.25 34.88 -7.00
N ARG A 42 6.96 35.21 -6.87
CA ARG A 42 6.40 36.44 -7.46
C ARG A 42 5.41 37.09 -6.52
N SER A 43 5.64 38.38 -6.36
CA SER A 43 5.08 39.33 -5.40
C SER A 43 3.63 39.72 -5.70
N PRO A 44 2.92 40.35 -4.75
CA PRO A 44 1.54 40.79 -4.92
C PRO A 44 1.50 42.20 -5.53
N GLU A 45 0.74 42.38 -6.61
CA GLU A 45 0.36 43.70 -7.09
C GLU A 45 -0.97 44.12 -6.46
N ARG A 46 -0.88 45.28 -5.83
CA ARG A 46 -1.88 45.99 -5.05
C ARG A 46 -2.54 46.97 -6.01
N VAL A 47 -3.83 46.78 -6.31
CA VAL A 47 -4.65 47.81 -6.97
C VAL A 47 -5.76 48.18 -6.00
N VAL A 48 -5.69 49.43 -5.55
CA VAL A 48 -6.68 50.15 -4.75
C VAL A 48 -7.61 50.89 -5.73
N GLU A 49 -8.79 51.31 -5.25
CA GLU A 49 -9.79 52.20 -5.89
C GLU A 49 -10.83 51.52 -6.81
N LEU A 50 -12.15 51.75 -6.72
CA LEU A 50 -12.98 52.77 -6.08
C LEU A 50 -14.36 52.18 -5.74
N MET A 51 -14.95 52.62 -4.63
CA MET A 51 -16.34 52.39 -4.25
C MET A 51 -17.27 53.46 -4.86
N PRO A 52 -18.43 53.08 -5.42
CA PRO A 52 -19.63 53.93 -5.41
C PRO A 52 -20.60 53.44 -4.33
N GLY A 53 -21.12 54.41 -3.57
CA GLY A 53 -22.06 54.22 -2.47
C GLY A 53 -23.48 53.79 -2.87
N PRO A 54 -24.38 53.74 -1.87
CA PRO A 54 -25.54 52.85 -1.85
C PRO A 54 -26.75 53.47 -2.55
N GLY A 55 -27.44 52.65 -3.33
CA GLY A 55 -28.73 52.97 -3.89
C GLY A 55 -29.55 51.70 -4.03
N ASN A 56 -30.77 51.78 -3.49
CA ASN A 56 -31.94 51.00 -3.91
C ASN A 56 -32.16 49.69 -3.14
N ARG A 57 -32.83 49.87 -2.00
CA ARG A 57 -33.71 48.92 -1.34
C ARG A 57 -34.78 48.42 -2.33
N GLU A 58 -34.67 47.18 -2.76
CA GLU A 58 -35.81 46.33 -3.11
C GLU A 58 -35.63 44.98 -2.40
N GLU A 59 -36.23 44.91 -1.21
CA GLU A 59 -36.62 43.64 -0.59
C GLU A 59 -37.60 42.95 -1.54
N PHE A 60 -37.27 41.75 -2.02
CA PHE A 60 -38.15 40.58 -2.15
C PHE A 60 -37.49 39.53 -3.06
N GLY A 61 -37.03 38.41 -2.49
CA GLY A 61 -36.55 37.25 -3.26
C GLY A 61 -35.40 36.46 -2.63
N SER A 62 -35.45 36.15 -1.34
CA SER A 62 -34.37 35.40 -0.65
C SER A 62 -34.89 34.17 0.09
N MET A 63 -35.38 33.15 -0.64
CA MET A 63 -35.65 31.82 -0.06
C MET A 63 -35.22 30.63 -0.94
N GLU A 64 -34.82 30.82 -2.20
CA GLU A 64 -34.52 29.70 -3.13
C GLU A 64 -33.04 29.22 -3.10
N HIS A 65 -32.10 30.05 -2.62
CA HIS A 65 -30.66 29.75 -2.72
C HIS A 65 -30.15 28.61 -1.81
N GLY A 66 -30.83 28.33 -0.69
CA GLY A 66 -30.40 27.29 0.27
C GLY A 66 -30.66 25.85 -0.20
N LYS A 67 -31.70 25.62 -1.02
CA LYS A 67 -32.08 24.27 -1.47
C LYS A 67 -31.19 23.73 -2.58
N ALA A 68 -30.68 24.61 -3.46
CA ALA A 68 -29.80 24.24 -4.56
C ALA A 68 -28.40 23.78 -4.07
N SER A 69 -27.85 24.45 -3.05
CA SER A 69 -26.55 24.09 -2.47
C SER A 69 -26.58 22.75 -1.72
N HIS A 70 -27.68 22.44 -1.02
CA HIS A 70 -27.85 21.15 -0.32
C HIS A 70 -27.95 19.96 -1.29
N ARG A 71 -28.68 20.12 -2.41
CA ARG A 71 -28.79 19.08 -3.44
C ARG A 71 -27.45 18.78 -4.12
N GLN A 72 -26.64 19.81 -4.37
CA GLN A 72 -25.29 19.65 -4.94
C GLN A 72 -24.35 18.83 -4.02
N GLY A 73 -24.43 19.03 -2.70
CA GLY A 73 -23.64 18.25 -1.74
C GLY A 73 -24.04 16.78 -1.66
N GLU A 74 -25.35 16.48 -1.68
CA GLU A 74 -25.84 15.10 -1.69
C GLU A 74 -25.39 14.33 -2.95
N ASP A 75 -25.50 14.96 -4.12
CA ASP A 75 -25.15 14.32 -5.38
C ASP A 75 -23.65 14.05 -5.48
N ALA A 76 -22.81 14.96 -4.95
CA ALA A 76 -21.37 14.73 -4.86
C ALA A 76 -21.03 13.51 -3.98
N ILE A 77 -21.72 13.35 -2.84
CA ILE A 77 -21.53 12.20 -1.95
C ILE A 77 -21.98 10.90 -2.64
N ARG A 78 -23.14 10.91 -3.32
CA ARG A 78 -23.62 9.74 -4.09
C ARG A 78 -22.62 9.32 -5.17
N GLN A 79 -22.13 10.27 -5.95
CA GLN A 79 -21.11 10.00 -6.98
C GLN A 79 -19.83 9.42 -6.38
N ARG A 80 -19.39 9.93 -5.22
CA ARG A 80 -18.21 9.41 -4.52
C ARG A 80 -18.43 7.98 -4.02
N ILE A 81 -19.60 7.68 -3.47
CA ILE A 81 -19.99 6.32 -3.05
C ILE A 81 -19.94 5.36 -4.24
N GLU A 82 -20.55 5.71 -5.37
CA GLU A 82 -20.55 4.87 -6.58
C GLU A 82 -19.14 4.59 -7.09
N PHE A 83 -18.29 5.63 -7.12
CA PHE A 83 -16.89 5.49 -7.50
C PHE A 83 -16.12 4.56 -6.55
N LEU A 84 -16.23 4.77 -5.23
CA LEU A 84 -15.52 3.98 -4.24
C LEU A 84 -16.03 2.54 -4.18
N GLN A 85 -17.34 2.31 -4.32
CA GLN A 85 -17.90 0.96 -4.41
C GLN A 85 -17.28 0.22 -5.60
N SER A 86 -17.25 0.85 -6.78
CA SER A 86 -16.62 0.28 -7.98
C SER A 86 -15.13 0.03 -7.80
N LEU A 87 -14.42 0.87 -7.03
CA LEU A 87 -13.02 0.66 -6.68
C LEU A 87 -12.84 -0.52 -5.72
N VAL A 88 -13.65 -0.60 -4.66
CA VAL A 88 -13.63 -1.69 -3.67
C VAL A 88 -13.89 -3.02 -4.37
N ASP A 89 -14.90 -3.10 -5.23
CA ASP A 89 -15.24 -4.33 -5.96
C ASP A 89 -14.06 -4.80 -6.84
N ARG A 90 -13.38 -3.87 -7.53
CA ARG A 90 -12.15 -4.17 -8.27
C ARG A 90 -11.03 -4.65 -7.35
N MET A 91 -10.77 -3.95 -6.26
CA MET A 91 -9.74 -4.33 -5.28
C MET A 91 -10.00 -5.69 -4.65
N GLU A 92 -11.26 -6.03 -4.35
CA GLU A 92 -11.67 -7.35 -3.86
C GLU A 92 -11.42 -8.45 -4.90
N ASN A 93 -11.65 -8.16 -6.17
CA ASN A 93 -11.32 -9.09 -7.24
C ASN A 93 -9.81 -9.30 -7.38
N ASP A 94 -9.07 -8.20 -7.40
CA ASP A 94 -7.63 -8.22 -7.63
C ASP A 94 -6.87 -8.87 -6.46
N ILE A 95 -7.33 -8.69 -5.22
CA ILE A 95 -6.64 -9.25 -4.04
C ILE A 95 -6.75 -10.78 -3.96
N ARG A 96 -7.78 -11.39 -4.58
CA ARG A 96 -7.92 -12.85 -4.68
C ARG A 96 -6.80 -13.47 -5.52
N ASN A 97 -6.40 -12.77 -6.58
CA ASN A 97 -5.35 -13.19 -7.51
C ASN A 97 -3.99 -12.56 -7.19
N PHE A 98 -3.88 -11.86 -6.06
CA PHE A 98 -2.64 -11.19 -5.67
C PHE A 98 -1.49 -12.21 -5.58
N PRO A 99 -0.35 -11.95 -6.24
CA PRO A 99 0.76 -12.88 -6.29
C PRO A 99 1.26 -13.25 -4.90
N HIS A 100 1.59 -14.53 -4.72
CA HIS A 100 2.28 -15.04 -3.55
C HIS A 100 3.52 -15.81 -3.99
N ARG A 101 4.56 -15.71 -3.18
CA ARG A 101 5.79 -16.49 -3.33
C ARG A 101 5.60 -17.82 -2.62
N LYS A 102 5.79 -18.93 -3.35
CA LYS A 102 5.77 -20.26 -2.73
C LYS A 102 6.99 -20.41 -1.82
N ARG A 103 6.78 -20.94 -0.62
CA ARG A 103 7.85 -21.29 0.32
C ARG A 103 7.94 -22.80 0.33
N GLU A 104 8.89 -23.34 -0.42
CA GLU A 104 9.11 -24.78 -0.53
C GLU A 104 10.51 -25.05 0.01
N TYR A 105 10.60 -25.86 1.08
CA TYR A 105 11.88 -26.29 1.65
C TYR A 105 12.56 -27.35 0.80
N LEU A 106 11.76 -28.19 0.12
CA LEU A 106 12.23 -29.27 -0.74
C LEU A 106 11.44 -29.24 -2.03
N SER A 107 12.14 -29.06 -3.16
CA SER A 107 11.56 -29.29 -4.48
C SER A 107 12.02 -30.67 -4.97
N PRO A 108 11.11 -31.67 -5.09
CA PRO A 108 11.47 -33.08 -5.31
C PRO A 108 12.18 -33.40 -6.63
N TYR A 109 12.50 -32.39 -7.46
CA TYR A 109 13.14 -32.55 -8.77
C TYR A 109 14.25 -31.54 -9.03
N MET A 110 14.74 -30.84 -7.99
CA MET A 110 15.89 -29.97 -8.14
C MET A 110 17.16 -30.80 -8.44
N GLY A 111 17.80 -30.52 -9.58
CA GLY A 111 19.13 -31.06 -9.84
C GLY A 111 20.07 -30.64 -8.71
N ARG A 112 20.87 -31.57 -8.19
CA ARG A 112 21.75 -31.42 -7.01
C ARG A 112 22.84 -30.32 -7.13
N MET A 113 22.80 -29.48 -8.16
CA MET A 113 23.82 -28.50 -8.48
C MET A 113 23.36 -27.05 -8.35
N VAL A 114 22.05 -26.77 -8.20
CA VAL A 114 21.56 -25.39 -8.08
C VAL A 114 21.80 -24.89 -6.65
N ARG A 115 22.64 -23.85 -6.51
CA ARG A 115 22.87 -23.15 -5.24
C ARG A 115 21.89 -21.98 -5.09
N CYS A 116 21.19 -21.90 -3.95
CA CYS A 116 20.36 -20.75 -3.63
C CYS A 116 21.24 -19.49 -3.54
N MET A 117 20.84 -18.42 -4.23
CA MET A 117 21.55 -17.15 -4.24
C MET A 117 21.56 -16.46 -2.86
N PHE A 118 20.60 -16.78 -1.99
CA PHE A 118 20.43 -16.07 -0.73
C PHE A 118 21.03 -16.85 0.45
N CYS A 119 20.54 -18.06 0.74
CA CYS A 119 21.03 -18.86 1.87
C CYS A 119 22.18 -19.82 1.53
N LYS A 120 22.59 -19.87 0.25
CA LYS A 120 23.72 -20.69 -0.27
C LYS A 120 23.56 -22.21 -0.13
N VAL A 121 22.42 -22.71 0.34
CA VAL A 121 22.06 -24.13 0.34
C VAL A 121 21.97 -24.65 -1.09
N VAL A 122 22.43 -25.88 -1.33
CA VAL A 122 22.50 -26.49 -2.66
C VAL A 122 21.42 -27.56 -2.81
N GLY A 123 20.66 -27.53 -3.91
CA GLY A 123 19.76 -28.60 -4.32
C GLY A 123 18.45 -28.71 -3.54
N GLU A 124 18.23 -27.94 -2.48
CA GLU A 124 17.00 -28.03 -1.68
C GLU A 124 15.84 -27.21 -2.26
N HIS A 125 16.09 -25.95 -2.64
CA HIS A 125 15.06 -25.03 -3.14
C HIS A 125 15.61 -24.03 -4.15
N TYR A 126 14.73 -23.54 -5.03
CA TYR A 126 15.05 -22.43 -5.93
C TYR A 126 15.25 -21.13 -5.14
N SER A 127 16.14 -20.25 -5.61
CA SER A 127 16.34 -18.94 -4.98
C SER A 127 15.04 -18.17 -4.75
N ASP A 128 14.07 -18.24 -5.68
CA ASP A 128 12.78 -17.56 -5.51
C ASP A 128 12.00 -18.10 -4.30
N SER A 129 12.11 -19.39 -4.00
CA SER A 129 11.41 -20.06 -2.91
C SER A 129 12.19 -20.09 -1.58
N CYS A 130 13.32 -19.36 -1.48
CA CYS A 130 14.17 -19.37 -0.29
C CYS A 130 13.37 -19.11 1.00
N PRO A 131 13.39 -20.04 1.98
CA PRO A 131 12.65 -19.90 3.23
C PRO A 131 13.39 -19.06 4.27
N VAL A 132 14.70 -18.85 4.12
CA VAL A 132 15.54 -18.08 5.04
C VAL A 132 15.41 -16.58 4.75
N VAL A 133 15.66 -16.18 3.51
CA VAL A 133 15.57 -14.79 3.06
C VAL A 133 14.26 -14.64 2.30
N THR A 134 13.23 -14.15 2.98
CA THR A 134 11.86 -14.11 2.44
C THR A 134 11.42 -12.72 1.97
N ASP A 135 12.04 -11.67 2.51
CA ASP A 135 11.74 -10.29 2.17
C ASP A 135 12.32 -9.89 0.80
N GLY A 136 11.57 -9.16 -0.01
CA GLY A 136 12.01 -8.78 -1.34
C GLY A 136 13.10 -7.71 -1.34
N ASP A 137 13.01 -6.75 -0.42
CA ASP A 137 13.98 -5.65 -0.33
C ASP A 137 15.31 -6.18 0.23
N GLU A 138 15.27 -7.08 1.23
CA GLU A 138 16.45 -7.81 1.72
C GLU A 138 17.14 -8.59 0.58
N ARG A 139 16.38 -9.32 -0.24
CA ARG A 139 16.93 -10.04 -1.41
C ARG A 139 17.60 -9.12 -2.40
N PHE A 140 17.00 -7.95 -2.66
CA PHE A 140 17.56 -6.96 -3.56
C PHE A 140 18.89 -6.42 -3.03
N ASN A 141 18.95 -6.08 -1.74
CA ASN A 141 20.17 -5.59 -1.09
C ASN A 141 21.30 -6.63 -1.14
N ILE A 142 21.02 -7.92 -0.87
CA ILE A 142 22.02 -9.00 -1.00
C ILE A 142 22.62 -9.05 -2.40
N VAL A 143 21.79 -8.89 -3.45
CA VAL A 143 22.27 -8.90 -4.84
C VAL A 143 23.16 -7.70 -5.14
N LEU A 144 22.81 -6.51 -4.62
CA LEU A 144 23.64 -5.32 -4.77
C LEU A 144 24.98 -5.47 -4.03
N ASP A 145 24.96 -5.94 -2.78
CA ASP A 145 26.15 -6.12 -1.95
C ASP A 145 27.12 -7.15 -2.54
N GLU A 146 26.60 -8.20 -3.18
CA GLU A 146 27.40 -9.21 -3.90
C GLU A 146 27.82 -8.78 -5.32
N ASN A 147 27.58 -7.52 -5.71
CA ASN A 147 27.86 -6.98 -7.04
C ASN A 147 27.29 -7.84 -8.17
N LYS A 148 26.06 -8.34 -7.99
CA LYS A 148 25.34 -9.12 -9.00
C LYS A 148 24.35 -8.25 -9.77
N CYS A 149 24.09 -8.65 -11.00
CA CYS A 149 23.12 -7.98 -11.85
C CYS A 149 21.69 -8.25 -11.37
N GLN A 150 20.90 -7.20 -11.15
CA GLN A 150 19.51 -7.32 -10.71
C GLN A 150 18.59 -8.04 -11.71
N TYR A 151 19.00 -8.17 -12.97
CA TYR A 151 18.18 -8.78 -14.03
C TYR A 151 18.45 -10.28 -14.24
N CYS A 152 19.68 -10.75 -14.02
CA CYS A 152 20.05 -12.15 -14.24
C CYS A 152 20.65 -12.85 -13.02
N LEU A 153 20.92 -12.12 -11.92
CA LEU A 153 21.57 -12.60 -10.68
C LEU A 153 23.03 -13.04 -10.84
N GLU A 154 23.61 -12.88 -12.02
CA GLU A 154 25.00 -13.23 -12.32
C GLU A 154 25.87 -11.98 -12.43
N GLY A 155 27.17 -12.17 -12.70
CA GLY A 155 28.04 -11.06 -13.05
C GLY A 155 27.82 -10.66 -14.51
N CYS A 156 27.31 -9.45 -14.75
CA CYS A 156 27.24 -8.89 -16.10
C CYS A 156 28.48 -8.04 -16.40
N ASN A 157 28.83 -7.96 -17.68
CA ASN A 157 29.80 -6.97 -18.14
C ASN A 157 29.15 -5.56 -18.01
N PRO A 158 29.78 -4.61 -17.29
CA PRO A 158 29.23 -3.27 -17.11
C PRO A 158 29.12 -2.46 -18.40
N ASP A 159 29.91 -2.78 -19.43
CA ASP A 159 29.95 -2.07 -20.70
C ASP A 159 28.81 -2.47 -21.66
N LYS A 160 27.99 -3.47 -21.29
CA LYS A 160 26.91 -3.99 -22.12
C LYS A 160 25.60 -4.07 -21.35
N GLU A 161 24.50 -3.77 -22.05
CA GLU A 161 23.17 -3.97 -21.48
C GLU A 161 22.90 -5.46 -21.24
N CYS A 162 22.42 -5.80 -20.04
CA CYS A 162 22.10 -7.18 -19.70
C CYS A 162 20.97 -7.71 -20.62
N PRO A 163 21.12 -8.88 -21.26
CA PRO A 163 20.10 -9.43 -22.16
C PRO A 163 18.76 -9.71 -21.44
N TYR A 164 18.81 -9.91 -20.12
CA TYR A 164 17.62 -10.14 -19.29
C TYR A 164 16.90 -8.87 -18.87
N LYS A 165 17.44 -7.67 -19.16
CA LYS A 165 16.80 -6.40 -18.78
C LYS A 165 15.41 -6.22 -19.39
N LYS A 166 15.18 -6.77 -20.58
CA LYS A 166 13.87 -6.73 -21.26
C LYS A 166 12.86 -7.76 -20.73
N LYS A 167 13.31 -8.70 -19.89
CA LYS A 167 12.43 -9.74 -19.34
C LYS A 167 11.63 -9.16 -18.18
N GLU A 168 10.30 -9.15 -18.34
CA GLU A 168 9.41 -8.67 -17.29
C GLU A 168 9.40 -9.60 -16.08
N CYS A 169 9.32 -9.01 -14.88
CA CYS A 169 9.10 -9.74 -13.65
C CYS A 169 7.69 -10.36 -13.65
N LEU A 170 7.61 -11.68 -13.40
CA LEU A 170 6.35 -12.42 -13.37
C LEU A 170 5.35 -11.92 -12.31
N TYR A 171 5.85 -11.42 -11.19
CA TYR A 171 5.02 -10.88 -10.11
C TYR A 171 4.47 -9.49 -10.48
N CYS A 172 5.31 -8.58 -10.97
CA CYS A 172 4.89 -7.27 -11.45
C CYS A 172 3.89 -7.39 -12.60
N LYS A 173 4.15 -8.30 -13.55
CA LYS A 173 3.25 -8.57 -14.68
C LYS A 173 1.83 -8.93 -14.24
N ARG A 174 1.66 -9.66 -13.12
CA ARG A 174 0.33 -10.01 -12.58
C ARG A 174 -0.38 -8.85 -11.91
N VAL A 175 0.35 -7.87 -11.40
CA VAL A 175 -0.22 -6.71 -10.67
C VAL A 175 -0.43 -5.51 -11.59
N LYS A 176 0.25 -5.46 -12.74
CA LYS A 176 0.07 -4.42 -13.76
C LYS A 176 -1.38 -4.40 -14.25
N GLY A 177 -1.98 -3.21 -14.33
CA GLY A 177 -3.38 -3.02 -14.73
C GLY A 177 -4.41 -3.36 -13.65
N THR A 178 -3.98 -3.72 -12.43
CA THR A 178 -4.88 -3.94 -11.29
C THR A 178 -5.00 -2.69 -10.42
N ALA A 179 -5.94 -2.68 -9.48
CA ALA A 179 -6.05 -1.63 -8.47
C ALA A 179 -4.80 -1.50 -7.58
N PHE A 180 -3.88 -2.46 -7.62
CA PHE A 180 -2.63 -2.48 -6.85
C PHE A 180 -1.37 -2.20 -7.68
N GLU A 181 -1.51 -1.71 -8.92
CA GLU A 181 -0.37 -1.39 -9.80
C GLU A 181 0.67 -0.47 -9.15
N SER A 182 0.23 0.47 -8.31
CA SER A 182 1.11 1.37 -7.56
C SER A 182 2.01 0.68 -6.51
N LEU A 183 1.87 -0.63 -6.28
CA LEU A 183 2.79 -1.39 -5.44
C LEU A 183 4.05 -1.86 -6.20
N ILE A 184 4.04 -1.81 -7.54
CA ILE A 184 5.16 -2.20 -8.39
C ILE A 184 6.37 -1.30 -8.08
N PRO A 185 7.55 -1.87 -7.74
CA PRO A 185 8.76 -1.10 -7.53
C PRO A 185 9.15 -0.27 -8.76
N ASN A 186 9.65 0.95 -8.54
CA ASN A 186 10.18 1.80 -9.59
C ASN A 186 11.71 1.62 -9.72
N ASP A 187 12.13 0.41 -10.06
CA ASP A 187 13.56 -0.01 -10.11
C ASP A 187 14.07 -0.27 -11.53
N ASN A 188 13.31 0.18 -12.54
CA ASN A 188 13.56 -0.08 -13.97
C ASN A 188 13.57 -1.59 -14.33
N GLY A 189 12.98 -2.44 -13.51
CA GLY A 189 12.86 -3.88 -13.72
C GLY A 189 13.88 -4.68 -12.92
N HIS A 190 13.52 -5.92 -12.63
CA HIS A 190 14.29 -6.84 -11.79
C HIS A 190 13.97 -8.29 -12.10
N HIS A 191 14.85 -9.19 -11.68
CA HIS A 191 14.61 -10.62 -11.70
C HIS A 191 13.50 -10.99 -10.71
N ASN A 192 12.61 -11.92 -11.07
CA ASN A 192 11.43 -12.27 -10.26
C ASN A 192 11.76 -12.66 -8.81
N THR A 193 12.92 -13.30 -8.59
CA THR A 193 13.42 -13.66 -7.25
C THR A 193 13.58 -12.48 -6.30
N LEU A 194 13.80 -11.27 -6.83
CA LEU A 194 14.02 -10.03 -6.07
C LEU A 194 12.73 -9.24 -5.84
N CYS A 195 11.63 -9.63 -6.48
CA CYS A 195 10.41 -8.84 -6.42
C CYS A 195 9.84 -8.78 -5.00
N ASN A 196 9.54 -7.57 -4.52
CA ASN A 196 8.91 -7.36 -3.22
C ASN A 196 7.37 -7.40 -3.25
N ILE A 197 6.76 -7.46 -4.45
CA ILE A 197 5.29 -7.52 -4.61
C ILE A 197 4.65 -8.63 -3.77
N PRO A 198 5.14 -9.89 -3.75
CA PRO A 198 4.53 -10.94 -2.94
C PRO A 198 4.50 -10.64 -1.43
N ASN A 199 5.45 -9.86 -0.92
CA ASN A 199 5.50 -9.47 0.49
C ASN A 199 4.50 -8.34 0.81
N LYS A 200 4.10 -7.54 -0.19
CA LYS A 200 3.17 -6.40 -0.05
C LYS A 200 1.69 -6.76 0.00
N ARG A 201 1.33 -8.05 0.11
CA ARG A 201 -0.09 -8.46 0.21
C ARG A 201 -0.81 -7.83 1.41
N HIS A 202 -0.10 -7.65 2.53
CA HIS A 202 -0.65 -6.97 3.70
C HIS A 202 -0.95 -5.50 3.41
N VAL A 203 -0.08 -4.80 2.66
CA VAL A 203 -0.32 -3.42 2.20
C VAL A 203 -1.55 -3.34 1.29
N ALA A 204 -1.67 -4.28 0.34
CA ALA A 204 -2.85 -4.36 -0.53
C ALA A 204 -4.14 -4.54 0.27
N ARG A 205 -4.11 -5.39 1.32
CA ARG A 205 -5.24 -5.61 2.22
C ARG A 205 -5.57 -4.38 3.06
N ALA A 206 -4.56 -3.68 3.59
CA ALA A 206 -4.76 -2.44 4.33
C ALA A 206 -5.48 -1.40 3.45
N ARG A 207 -4.98 -1.15 2.24
CA ARG A 207 -5.62 -0.23 1.28
C ARG A 207 -7.08 -0.60 0.97
N LEU A 208 -7.38 -1.90 0.83
CA LEU A 208 -8.76 -2.35 0.62
C LEU A 208 -9.64 -2.05 1.82
N ASN A 209 -9.14 -2.28 3.04
CA ASN A 209 -9.88 -1.97 4.25
C ASN A 209 -10.10 -0.46 4.40
N ASP A 210 -9.08 0.36 4.14
CA ASP A 210 -9.19 1.82 4.19
C ASP A 210 -10.28 2.33 3.22
N ALA A 211 -10.32 1.80 2.00
CA ALA A 211 -11.34 2.15 1.01
C ALA A 211 -12.76 1.70 1.44
N LYS A 212 -12.89 0.53 2.08
CA LYS A 212 -14.15 0.05 2.67
C LYS A 212 -14.59 0.94 3.82
N ASP A 213 -13.65 1.41 4.64
CA ASP A 213 -13.93 2.27 5.78
C ASP A 213 -14.41 3.64 5.31
N GLU A 214 -13.74 4.25 4.33
CA GLU A 214 -14.18 5.49 3.67
C GLU A 214 -15.60 5.34 3.11
N LEU A 215 -15.87 4.25 2.41
CA LEU A 215 -17.20 3.95 1.87
C LEU A 215 -18.27 3.85 2.97
N ARG A 216 -17.96 3.19 4.10
CA ARG A 216 -18.88 3.11 5.25
C ARG A 216 -19.17 4.48 5.86
N GLU A 217 -18.17 5.35 5.98
CA GLU A 217 -18.38 6.70 6.49
C GLU A 217 -19.23 7.55 5.55
N LEU A 218 -19.02 7.48 4.23
CA LEU A 218 -19.85 8.22 3.27
C LEU A 218 -21.32 7.78 3.30
N PHE A 219 -21.60 6.49 3.45
CA PHE A 219 -22.98 6.02 3.64
C PHE A 219 -23.64 6.59 4.90
N ARG A 220 -22.87 6.72 6.00
CA ARG A 220 -23.37 7.34 7.24
C ARG A 220 -23.61 8.84 7.04
N GLU A 221 -22.72 9.52 6.34
CA GLU A 221 -22.86 10.95 6.03
C GLU A 221 -24.11 11.20 5.18
N LEU A 222 -24.29 10.44 4.09
CA LEU A 222 -25.49 10.52 3.25
C LEU A 222 -26.77 10.26 4.06
N SER A 223 -26.74 9.31 4.98
CA SER A 223 -27.87 9.02 5.88
C SER A 223 -28.20 10.19 6.81
N ARG A 224 -27.19 10.91 7.33
CA ARG A 224 -27.40 12.10 8.18
C ARG A 224 -28.01 13.25 7.38
N ILE A 225 -27.50 13.51 6.17
CA ILE A 225 -27.97 14.61 5.31
C ILE A 225 -29.43 14.36 4.89
N THR A 226 -29.74 13.15 4.45
CA THR A 226 -31.11 12.76 4.05
C THR A 226 -32.10 12.79 5.22
N ALA A 227 -31.67 12.43 6.44
CA ALA A 227 -32.50 12.55 7.64
C ALA A 227 -32.75 14.00 8.06
N ALA A 228 -31.74 14.87 7.98
CA ALA A 228 -31.86 16.30 8.28
C ALA A 228 -32.82 17.02 7.32
N GLY A 229 -32.81 16.65 6.04
CA GLY A 229 -33.74 17.17 5.04
C GLY A 229 -35.22 16.86 5.34
N ARG A 230 -35.53 15.66 5.87
CA ARG A 230 -36.90 15.24 6.22
C ARG A 230 -37.47 15.96 7.45
N ASN A 231 -36.62 16.28 8.44
CA ASN A 231 -37.07 16.99 9.64
C ASN A 231 -37.39 18.47 9.37
N ASN A 232 -36.85 19.05 8.30
CA ASN A 232 -37.07 20.46 7.96
C ASN A 232 -38.32 20.67 7.08
N THR A 233 -38.77 19.66 6.33
CA THR A 233 -40.00 19.73 5.53
C THR A 233 -41.28 19.60 6.37
N ASN A 234 -41.23 18.87 7.49
CA ASN A 234 -42.41 18.65 8.36
C ASN A 234 -42.76 19.86 9.24
N ARG A 235 -41.98 20.94 9.23
CA ARG A 235 -42.16 22.10 10.13
C ARG A 235 -42.78 23.33 9.45
N LEU A 236 -43.06 23.27 8.14
CA LEU A 236 -43.65 24.36 7.37
C LEU A 236 -45.15 24.20 7.08
N ASP A 237 -45.76 23.07 7.43
CA ASP A 237 -47.19 22.79 7.19
C ASP A 237 -48.11 23.05 8.42
N GLU A 238 -47.58 23.55 9.53
CA GLU A 238 -48.40 24.01 10.67
C GLU A 238 -48.58 25.53 10.66
N LEU A 239 -49.24 26.05 9.63
CA LEU A 239 -49.89 27.36 9.73
C LEU A 239 -51.30 27.14 10.29
N PRO A 240 -51.62 27.65 11.49
CA PRO A 240 -52.97 27.53 12.01
C PRO A 240 -53.92 28.32 11.12
N ALA A 241 -54.91 27.63 10.56
CA ALA A 241 -56.07 28.25 9.93
C ALA A 241 -56.74 29.17 10.95
N GLN A 242 -56.50 30.47 10.84
CA GLN A 242 -57.26 31.47 11.58
C GLN A 242 -58.66 31.51 10.97
N ASN A 243 -59.57 30.77 11.62
CA ASN A 243 -61.01 30.89 11.48
C ASN A 243 -61.43 32.32 11.87
N GLY A 244 -61.63 33.18 10.88
CA GLY A 244 -62.39 34.42 11.02
C GLY A 244 -63.84 34.19 10.60
N ARG A 245 -64.68 33.75 11.54
CA ARG A 245 -66.14 33.84 11.45
C ARG A 245 -66.61 35.03 12.29
N GLU A 246 -67.38 35.90 11.64
CA GLU A 246 -68.62 36.55 12.10
C GLU A 246 -68.56 37.42 13.37
N ASN A 247 -68.58 38.74 13.21
CA ASN A 247 -69.82 39.55 13.15
C ASN A 247 -69.53 41.03 12.88
#